data_AF-A0A0T9RR85-F1
#
_entry.id   AF-A0A0T9RR85-F1
#
_cell.length_a   1.000
_cell.length_b   1.000
_cell.length_c   1.000
_cell.angle_alpha   90.00
_cell.angle_beta   90.00
_cell.angle_gamma   90.00
#
_symmetry.space_group_name_H-M   'P 1'
#
loop_
_entity.id
_entity.type
_entity.pdbx_description
1 polymer ?
#
loop_
_entity_poly.entity_id
_entity_poly.type
_entity_poly.pdbx_seq_one_letter_code
_entity_poly.pdbx_strand_id
1 'polypeptide(L)'
;MPIPTQSQIGGEQQAAQAIADSIATQLRVAMPGIIQSFDADAVTCTVLLAIKGNDSGMSGDSESADLPLLVDVPVIFHAAVGAH
;
A
#
# COMPACT_ATOMS: atom_id res chain seq x y z
N MET A 1 -4.46 -28.85 -36.86
CA MET A 1 -4.61 -27.44 -37.24
C MET A 1 -3.62 -26.63 -36.40
N PRO A 2 -2.70 -25.85 -36.99
CA PRO A 2 -1.85 -24.95 -36.22
C PRO A 2 -2.72 -23.80 -35.69
N ILE A 3 -2.63 -23.52 -34.40
CA ILE A 3 -3.24 -22.34 -33.79
C ILE A 3 -2.59 -21.08 -34.38
N PRO A 4 -3.36 -20.03 -34.71
CA PRO A 4 -2.79 -18.81 -35.27
C PRO A 4 -1.84 -18.17 -34.25
N THR A 5 -0.62 -17.85 -34.68
CA THR A 5 0.43 -17.20 -33.86
C THR A 5 -0.05 -15.91 -33.20
N GLN A 6 -1.00 -15.21 -33.82
CA GLN A 6 -1.67 -14.04 -33.25
C GLN A 6 -2.37 -14.33 -31.89
N SER A 7 -2.88 -15.55 -31.71
CA SER A 7 -3.53 -15.98 -30.45
C SER A 7 -2.52 -16.30 -29.35
N GLN A 8 -1.27 -16.63 -29.70
CA GLN A 8 -0.18 -16.76 -28.71
C GLN A 8 0.30 -15.37 -28.28
N ILE A 9 0.47 -14.45 -29.23
CA ILE A 9 0.91 -13.06 -29.03
C ILE A 9 -0.08 -12.25 -28.16
N GLY A 10 -1.39 -12.49 -28.32
CA GLY A 10 -2.40 -11.88 -27.45
C GLY A 10 -2.34 -12.36 -26.00
N GLY A 11 -1.99 -13.64 -25.78
CA GLY A 11 -1.93 -14.23 -24.44
C GLY A 11 -0.70 -13.78 -23.65
N GLU A 12 0.46 -13.69 -24.29
CA GLU A 12 1.69 -13.16 -23.66
C GLU A 12 1.55 -11.68 -23.29
N GLN A 13 0.92 -10.87 -24.14
CA GLN A 13 0.71 -9.45 -23.88
C GLN A 13 -0.33 -9.22 -22.77
N GLN A 14 -1.39 -10.04 -22.71
CA GLN A 14 -2.35 -10.04 -21.61
C GLN A 14 -1.73 -10.51 -20.29
N ALA A 15 -0.88 -11.55 -20.32
CA ALA A 15 -0.16 -12.02 -19.14
C ALA A 15 0.82 -10.96 -18.62
N ALA A 16 1.56 -10.29 -19.51
CA ALA A 16 2.45 -9.20 -19.15
C ALA A 16 1.70 -8.02 -18.50
N GLN A 17 0.52 -7.67 -19.04
CA GLN A 17 -0.33 -6.62 -18.47
C GLN A 17 -0.83 -7.00 -17.08
N ALA A 18 -1.34 -8.22 -16.89
CA ALA A 18 -1.80 -8.70 -15.59
C ALA A 18 -0.69 -8.74 -14.54
N ILE A 19 0.54 -9.07 -14.93
CA ILE A 19 1.72 -9.02 -14.05
C ILE A 19 2.05 -7.57 -13.67
N ALA A 20 2.07 -6.65 -14.65
CA ALA A 20 2.33 -5.24 -14.40
C ALA A 20 1.29 -4.63 -13.45
N ASP A 21 0.01 -4.93 -13.65
CA ASP A 21 -1.09 -4.48 -12.78
C ASP A 21 -0.98 -5.08 -11.38
N SER A 22 -0.58 -6.36 -11.27
CA SER A 22 -0.37 -7.03 -9.98
C SER A 22 0.79 -6.41 -9.20
N ILE A 23 1.87 -6.03 -9.88
CA ILE A 23 3.02 -5.34 -9.26
C ILE A 23 2.60 -3.93 -8.83
N ALA A 24 1.92 -3.18 -9.70
CA ALA A 24 1.46 -1.83 -9.41
C ALA A 24 0.51 -1.79 -8.20
N THR A 25 -0.37 -2.78 -8.07
CA THR A 25 -1.32 -2.90 -6.94
C THR A 25 -0.61 -3.19 -5.61
N GLN A 26 0.51 -3.93 -5.64
CA GLN A 26 1.30 -4.23 -4.44
C GLN A 26 2.18 -3.05 -3.99
N LEU A 27 2.50 -2.13 -4.88
CA LEU A 27 3.30 -0.94 -4.57
C LEU A 27 2.46 0.08 -3.80
N ARG A 28 2.59 0.08 -2.48
CA ARG A 28 2.02 1.13 -1.61
C ARG A 28 2.93 2.36 -1.64
N VAL A 29 2.60 3.33 -2.49
CA VAL A 29 3.39 4.57 -2.66
C VAL A 29 3.17 5.54 -1.49
N ALA A 30 1.92 5.75 -1.10
CA ALA A 30 1.54 6.53 0.07
C ALA A 30 0.16 6.09 0.56
N MET A 31 -0.04 6.02 1.88
CA MET A 31 -1.35 5.75 2.48
C MET A 31 -1.71 6.86 3.47
N PRO A 32 -2.94 7.38 3.44
CA PRO A 32 -3.38 8.34 4.43
C PRO A 32 -3.47 7.65 5.80
N GLY A 33 -3.05 8.35 6.84
CA GLY A 33 -3.11 7.88 8.21
C GLY A 33 -3.43 8.99 9.19
N ILE A 34 -4.02 8.62 10.33
CA ILE A 34 -4.38 9.50 11.43
C ILE A 34 -3.36 9.27 12.55
N ILE A 35 -2.72 10.35 13.00
CA ILE A 35 -1.75 10.29 14.11
C ILE A 35 -2.52 10.08 15.41
N GLN A 36 -2.21 9.00 16.11
CA GLN A 36 -2.79 8.66 17.41
C GLN A 36 -1.97 9.25 18.56
N SER A 37 -0.63 9.27 18.42
CA SER A 37 0.29 9.85 19.40
C SER A 37 1.62 10.24 18.73
N PHE A 38 2.35 11.17 19.34
CA PHE A 38 3.63 11.68 18.87
C PHE A 38 4.64 11.76 20.01
N ASP A 39 5.85 11.28 19.76
CA ASP A 39 7.02 11.38 20.63
C ASP A 39 7.99 12.42 20.03
N ALA A 40 8.19 13.53 20.75
CA ALA A 40 9.04 14.62 20.33
C ALA A 40 10.54 14.34 20.55
N ASP A 41 10.88 13.47 21.51
CA ASP A 41 12.28 13.14 21.82
C ASP A 41 12.83 12.17 20.77
N ALA A 42 12.02 11.18 20.35
CA ALA A 42 12.38 10.22 19.31
C ALA A 42 12.02 10.69 17.88
N VAL A 43 11.20 11.74 17.74
CA VAL A 43 10.64 12.23 16.47
C VAL A 43 9.88 11.13 15.71
N THR A 44 9.09 10.34 16.46
CA THR A 44 8.27 9.24 15.93
C THR A 44 6.80 9.42 16.28
N CYS A 45 5.92 8.75 15.54
CA CYS A 45 4.50 8.75 15.82
C CYS A 45 3.89 7.35 15.68
N THR A 46 2.75 7.18 16.35
CA THR A 46 1.85 6.04 16.11
C THR A 46 0.74 6.49 15.17
N VAL A 47 0.52 5.75 14.07
CA VAL A 47 -0.41 6.10 13.00
C VAL A 47 -1.41 4.97 12.76
N LEU A 48 -2.70 5.30 12.77
CA LEU A 48 -3.74 4.43 12.24
C LEU A 48 -3.93 4.71 10.76
N LEU A 49 -3.88 3.69 9.90
CA LEU A 49 -4.18 3.89 8.48
C LEU A 49 -5.66 4.24 8.32
N ALA A 50 -5.95 5.31 7.58
CA ALA A 50 -7.30 5.83 7.36
C ALA A 50 -8.07 5.06 6.28
N ILE A 51 -7.55 3.91 5.87
CA ILE A 51 -8.16 2.99 4.92
C ILE A 51 -8.50 1.70 5.66
N LYS A 52 -9.66 1.12 5.36
CA LYS A 52 -10.05 -0.16 5.93
C LYS A 52 -9.39 -1.26 5.12
N GLY A 53 -8.73 -2.18 5.79
CA GLY A 53 -8.17 -3.35 5.14
C GLY A 53 -9.30 -4.25 4.67
N ASN A 54 -9.18 -4.83 3.48
CA ASN A 54 -10.00 -5.97 3.13
C ASN A 54 -9.29 -7.19 3.73
N ASP A 55 -9.64 -7.56 4.95
CA ASP A 55 -9.15 -8.81 5.54
C ASP A 55 -9.95 -9.94 4.91
N SER A 56 -9.49 -10.46 3.78
CA SER A 56 -10.01 -11.72 3.25
C SER A 56 -9.46 -12.84 4.12
N GLY A 57 -10.03 -12.99 5.31
CA GLY A 57 -9.83 -14.15 6.15
C GLY A 57 -10.24 -15.43 5.40
N MET A 58 -9.62 -16.56 5.75
CA MET A 58 -9.84 -17.89 5.17
C MET A 58 -11.33 -18.32 5.11
N SER A 59 -12.22 -17.63 5.82
CA SER A 59 -13.66 -17.93 5.93
C SER A 59 -14.57 -17.13 4.99
N GLY A 60 -14.03 -16.25 4.12
CA GLY A 60 -14.82 -15.60 3.07
C GLY A 60 -15.78 -14.50 3.52
N ASP A 61 -15.72 -14.09 4.80
CA ASP A 61 -16.44 -12.93 5.30
C ASP A 61 -15.54 -11.70 5.16
N SER A 62 -15.90 -10.80 4.25
CA SER A 62 -15.12 -9.57 4.01
C SER A 62 -15.47 -8.54 5.08
N GLU A 63 -14.94 -8.72 6.27
CA GLU A 63 -15.09 -7.73 7.33
C GLU A 63 -14.14 -6.55 7.05
N SER A 64 -14.71 -5.36 6.91
CA SER A 64 -13.96 -4.12 6.77
C SER A 64 -13.40 -3.73 8.15
N ALA A 65 -12.28 -4.32 8.52
CA ALA A 65 -11.59 -4.05 9.77
C ALA A 65 -10.60 -2.89 9.62
N ASP A 66 -10.38 -2.17 10.72
CA ASP A 66 -9.33 -1.16 10.76
C ASP A 66 -7.96 -1.86 10.73
N LEU A 67 -7.05 -1.31 9.91
CA LEU A 67 -5.70 -1.86 9.80
C LEU A 67 -4.93 -1.70 11.12
N PRO A 68 -3.96 -2.59 11.40
CA PRO A 68 -3.14 -2.48 12.61
C PRO A 68 -2.43 -1.13 12.69
N LEU A 69 -2.26 -0.63 13.91
CA LEU A 69 -1.51 0.59 14.18
C LEU A 69 -0.05 0.45 13.76
N LEU A 70 0.46 1.44 13.02
CA LEU A 70 1.87 1.57 12.71
C LEU A 70 2.54 2.34 13.83
N VAL A 71 3.45 1.70 14.56
CA VAL A 71 4.24 2.31 15.64
C VAL A 71 5.62 2.72 15.13
N ASP A 72 6.27 3.64 15.83
CA ASP A 72 7.63 4.11 15.55
C ASP A 72 7.83 4.68 14.14
N VAL A 73 6.80 5.30 13.57
CA VAL A 73 6.86 5.91 12.24
C VAL A 73 7.61 7.24 12.34
N PRO A 74 8.71 7.47 11.59
CA PRO A 74 9.45 8.72 11.64
C PRO A 74 8.63 9.88 11.07
N VAL A 75 8.66 11.02 11.75
CA VAL A 75 7.97 12.25 11.31
C VAL A 75 8.96 13.21 10.66
N ILE A 76 8.69 13.61 9.42
CA ILE A 76 9.51 14.59 8.71
C ILE A 76 8.91 15.98 8.88
N PHE A 77 9.62 16.85 9.59
CA PHE A 77 9.33 18.28 9.61
C PHE A 77 10.22 18.99 8.60
N HIS A 78 9.62 19.62 7.59
CA HIS A 78 10.37 20.49 6.68
C HIS A 78 10.73 21.78 7.42
N ALA A 79 11.90 21.83 8.06
CA ALA A 79 12.45 23.08 8.57
C ALA A 79 13.14 23.83 7.43
N ALA A 80 12.69 25.06 7.12
CA ALA A 80 13.57 26.04 6.51
C ALA A 80 14.63 26.42 7.55
N VAL A 81 15.84 26.71 7.07
CA VAL A 81 17.06 27.05 7.84
C VAL A 81 16.81 27.70 9.21
N GLY A 82 17.59 27.25 10.20
CA GLY A 82 17.46 27.50 11.64
C GLY A 82 16.84 28.82 12.09
N ALA A 83 15.84 28.71 12.97
CA ALA A 83 15.43 29.80 13.82
C ALA A 83 16.27 29.77 15.11
N HIS A 84 17.33 30.59 15.08
CA HIS A 84 18.20 31.05 16.17
C HIS A 84 19.09 30.05 16.93
#